data_AF-A0ABD5S3N7-F1
#
_entry.id   AF-A0ABD5S3N7-F1
#
_cell.length_a   1.000
_cell.length_b   1.000
_cell.length_c   1.000
_cell.angle_alpha   90.00
_cell.angle_beta   90.00
_cell.angle_gamma   90.00
#
_symmetry.space_group_name_H-M   'P 1'
#
loop_
_entity.id
_entity.type
_entity.pdbx_description
1 polymer ?
#
loop_
_entity_poly.entity_id
_entity_poly.type
_entity_poly.pdbx_seq_one_letter_code
_entity_poly.pdbx_strand_id
1 'polypeptide(L)'
;RDRRLAAFLREEIADAVDDGRLSILEGDVLDVDLPEFSACVSNLPYGVSSEIAFRLLPEKKPLVLTFQREFAERMAADPATDEYGRLSVSAQHYADAELVEHVPSAAFSPQPRVDSAVVRTTPRDPEYEVENEEFFLDFVNIRPDHDFDATGLKGEIEKRASESGSGEGLA
;
A
#
# COMPACT_ATOMS: atom_id res chain seq x y z
N ARG A 1 7.55 -13.70 -13.86
CA ARG A 1 8.98 -13.57 -13.51
C ARG A 1 9.79 -13.28 -14.78
N ASP A 2 10.55 -12.19 -14.81
CA ASP A 2 11.39 -11.83 -15.95
C ASP A 2 12.87 -12.14 -15.66
N ARG A 3 13.28 -13.37 -15.94
CA ARG A 3 14.67 -13.83 -15.76
C ARG A 3 15.66 -13.10 -16.68
N ARG A 4 15.19 -12.53 -17.79
CA ARG A 4 16.06 -11.84 -18.75
C ARG A 4 16.49 -10.49 -18.21
N LEU A 5 15.57 -9.76 -17.57
CA LEU A 5 15.88 -8.49 -16.92
C LEU A 5 16.90 -8.68 -15.78
N ALA A 6 16.71 -9.68 -14.92
CA ALA A 6 17.63 -9.92 -13.81
C ALA A 6 19.06 -10.27 -14.29
N ALA A 7 19.18 -11.09 -15.34
CA ALA A 7 20.47 -11.38 -15.96
C ALA A 7 21.13 -10.13 -16.54
N PHE A 8 20.36 -9.33 -17.28
CA PHE A 8 20.83 -8.05 -17.85
C PHE A 8 21.34 -7.09 -16.77
N LEU A 9 20.59 -6.91 -15.67
CA LEU A 9 21.01 -6.02 -14.58
C LEU A 9 22.31 -6.47 -13.89
N ARG A 10 22.52 -7.79 -13.76
CA ARG A 10 23.77 -8.34 -13.21
C ARG A 10 24.97 -8.07 -14.12
N GLU A 11 24.76 -8.05 -15.42
CA GLU A 11 25.81 -7.80 -16.41
C GLU A 11 26.11 -6.31 -16.55
N GLU A 12 25.07 -5.49 -16.76
CA GLU A 12 25.23 -4.05 -17.02
C GLU A 12 25.69 -3.26 -15.79
N ILE A 13 25.37 -3.73 -14.59
CA ILE A 13 25.72 -3.07 -13.33
C ILE A 13 26.62 -3.99 -12.48
N ALA A 14 27.46 -4.79 -13.14
CA ALA A 14 28.34 -5.78 -12.52
C ALA A 14 29.22 -5.18 -11.41
N ASP A 15 29.85 -4.02 -11.64
CA ASP A 15 30.70 -3.35 -10.65
C ASP A 15 29.96 -3.10 -9.31
N ALA A 16 28.68 -2.72 -9.37
CA ALA A 16 27.90 -2.49 -8.14
C ALA A 16 27.52 -3.80 -7.44
N VAL A 17 27.34 -4.87 -8.19
CA VAL A 17 27.08 -6.22 -7.65
C VAL A 17 28.35 -6.76 -6.99
N ASP A 18 29.49 -6.69 -7.69
CA ASP A 18 30.78 -7.21 -7.24
C ASP A 18 31.28 -6.48 -5.97
N ASP A 19 31.06 -5.16 -5.89
CA ASP A 19 31.39 -4.35 -4.71
C ASP A 19 30.34 -4.47 -3.58
N GLY A 20 29.26 -5.23 -3.78
CA GLY A 20 28.19 -5.45 -2.78
C GLY A 20 27.23 -4.27 -2.58
N ARG A 21 27.25 -3.25 -3.43
CA ARG A 21 26.33 -2.10 -3.40
C ARG A 21 24.95 -2.41 -3.96
N LEU A 22 24.84 -3.46 -4.79
CA LEU A 22 23.59 -3.93 -5.39
C LEU A 22 23.40 -5.42 -5.13
N SER A 23 22.24 -5.78 -4.56
CA SER A 23 21.80 -7.17 -4.42
C SER A 23 20.56 -7.41 -5.25
N ILE A 24 20.55 -8.46 -6.08
CA ILE A 24 19.44 -8.79 -6.96
C ILE A 24 18.75 -10.06 -6.47
N LEU A 25 17.56 -9.90 -5.90
CA LEU A 25 16.68 -10.98 -5.48
C LEU A 25 15.65 -11.28 -6.58
N GLU A 26 15.67 -12.49 -7.11
CA GLU A 26 14.68 -12.95 -8.09
C GLU A 26 13.56 -13.72 -7.42
N GLY A 27 12.35 -13.14 -7.42
CA GLY A 27 11.17 -13.80 -6.90
C GLY A 27 9.89 -13.05 -7.24
N ASP A 28 8.77 -13.58 -6.77
CA ASP A 28 7.54 -12.81 -6.71
C ASP A 28 7.58 -11.97 -5.43
N VAL A 29 7.39 -10.66 -5.54
CA VAL A 29 7.44 -9.76 -4.38
C VAL A 29 6.33 -10.04 -3.37
N LEU A 30 5.28 -10.78 -3.75
CA LEU A 30 4.23 -11.22 -2.83
C LEU A 30 4.61 -12.50 -2.08
N ASP A 31 5.54 -13.30 -2.62
CA ASP A 31 5.94 -14.59 -2.04
C ASP A 31 7.28 -14.54 -1.30
N VAL A 32 8.17 -13.62 -1.66
CA VAL A 32 9.52 -13.55 -1.05
C VAL A 32 9.50 -12.82 0.29
N ASP A 33 10.39 -13.23 1.18
CA ASP A 33 10.72 -12.44 2.37
C ASP A 33 11.47 -11.18 1.94
N LEU A 34 10.96 -10.02 2.36
CA LEU A 34 11.61 -8.76 2.07
C LEU A 34 12.84 -8.61 2.98
N PRO A 35 14.02 -8.26 2.44
CA PRO A 35 15.18 -7.96 3.28
C PRO A 35 14.91 -6.71 4.12
N GLU A 36 15.62 -6.55 5.23
CA GLU A 36 15.60 -5.31 6.00
C GLU A 36 15.89 -4.09 5.11
N PHE A 37 15.08 -3.04 5.23
CA PHE A 37 15.21 -1.83 4.43
C PHE A 37 14.90 -0.57 5.25
N SER A 38 15.50 0.54 4.82
CA SER A 38 15.26 1.87 5.42
C SER A 38 14.25 2.70 4.64
N ALA A 39 14.08 2.44 3.34
CA ALA A 39 13.08 3.05 2.47
C ALA A 39 12.82 2.13 1.26
N CYS A 40 11.65 2.26 0.64
CA CYS A 40 11.31 1.53 -0.59
C CYS A 40 10.98 2.51 -1.72
N VAL A 41 11.59 2.32 -2.88
CA VAL A 41 11.28 3.07 -4.10
C VAL A 41 10.94 2.06 -5.18
N SER A 42 9.75 2.19 -5.79
CA SER A 42 9.31 1.21 -6.78
C SER A 42 8.32 1.76 -7.79
N ASN A 43 8.50 1.36 -9.04
CA ASN A 43 7.48 1.50 -10.08
C ASN A 43 6.61 0.24 -10.07
N LEU A 44 5.46 0.29 -9.38
CA LEU A 44 4.67 -0.90 -9.11
C LEU A 44 3.86 -1.35 -10.33
N PRO A 45 3.77 -2.66 -10.60
CA PRO A 45 2.84 -3.19 -11.58
C PRO A 45 1.40 -2.99 -11.09
N TYR A 46 0.55 -2.37 -11.92
CA TYR A 46 -0.78 -1.93 -11.49
C TYR A 46 -1.67 -3.03 -10.90
N GLY A 47 -1.65 -4.23 -11.48
CA GLY A 47 -2.53 -5.33 -11.08
C GLY A 47 -2.33 -5.83 -9.64
N VAL A 48 -1.16 -5.60 -9.04
CA VAL A 48 -0.81 -6.03 -7.68
C VAL A 48 -0.31 -4.86 -6.81
N SER A 49 -0.40 -3.63 -7.32
CA SER A 49 0.15 -2.44 -6.67
C SER A 49 -0.45 -2.20 -5.28
N SER A 50 -1.76 -2.39 -5.12
CA SER A 50 -2.43 -2.28 -3.83
C SER A 50 -1.93 -3.30 -2.82
N GLU A 51 -1.78 -4.56 -3.22
CA GLU A 51 -1.32 -5.65 -2.33
C GLU A 51 0.11 -5.39 -1.86
N ILE A 52 0.99 -4.97 -2.76
CA ILE A 52 2.36 -4.59 -2.42
C ILE A 52 2.38 -3.39 -1.47
N ALA A 53 1.57 -2.36 -1.73
CA ALA A 53 1.53 -1.18 -0.87
C ALA A 53 1.06 -1.53 0.55
N PHE A 54 0.00 -2.32 0.69
CA PHE A 54 -0.51 -2.76 2.00
C PHE A 54 0.36 -3.81 2.69
N ARG A 55 1.29 -4.46 1.97
CA ARG A 55 2.38 -5.22 2.55
C ARG A 55 3.50 -4.32 3.11
N LEU A 56 3.77 -3.18 2.47
CA LEU A 56 4.89 -2.28 2.83
C LEU A 56 4.52 -1.22 3.88
N LEU A 57 3.28 -0.73 3.90
CA LEU A 57 2.84 0.32 4.83
C LEU A 57 3.00 -0.06 6.32
N PRO A 58 2.66 -1.30 6.75
CA PRO A 58 2.84 -1.71 8.15
C PRO A 58 4.30 -1.73 8.63
N GLU A 59 5.27 -1.81 7.71
CA GLU A 59 6.71 -1.75 8.04
C GLU A 59 7.13 -0.38 8.59
N LYS A 60 6.25 0.64 8.52
CA LYS A 60 6.49 2.01 8.99
C LYS A 60 7.82 2.57 8.49
N LYS A 61 8.11 2.37 7.19
CA LYS A 61 9.27 2.95 6.47
C LYS A 61 8.81 3.93 5.40
N PRO A 62 9.62 4.95 5.05
CA PRO A 62 9.35 5.81 3.90
C PRO A 62 9.21 5.04 2.59
N LEU A 63 8.14 5.32 1.83
CA LEU A 63 7.89 4.71 0.53
C LEU A 63 7.76 5.80 -0.56
N VAL A 64 8.27 5.51 -1.76
CA VAL A 64 8.03 6.31 -2.97
C VAL A 64 7.60 5.35 -4.07
N LEU A 65 6.29 5.31 -4.32
CA LEU A 65 5.65 4.27 -5.12
C LEU A 65 4.88 4.89 -6.28
N THR A 66 5.00 4.29 -7.47
CA THR A 66 4.21 4.70 -8.63
C THR A 66 2.93 3.86 -8.72
N PHE A 67 1.79 4.52 -8.86
CA PHE A 67 0.48 3.89 -9.05
C PHE A 67 -0.22 4.45 -10.30
N GLN A 68 -1.34 3.83 -10.70
CA GLN A 68 -2.28 4.51 -11.61
C GLN A 68 -2.78 5.80 -10.96
N ARG A 69 -3.00 6.84 -11.77
CA ARG A 69 -3.35 8.18 -11.27
C ARG A 69 -4.55 8.16 -10.31
N GLU A 70 -5.66 7.53 -10.69
CA GLU A 70 -6.87 7.46 -9.83
C GLU A 70 -6.57 6.81 -8.47
N PHE A 71 -5.78 5.73 -8.47
CA PHE A 71 -5.43 5.03 -7.23
C PHE A 71 -4.54 5.91 -6.34
N ALA A 72 -3.56 6.59 -6.92
CA ALA A 72 -2.69 7.52 -6.22
C ALA A 72 -3.48 8.70 -5.61
N GLU A 73 -4.38 9.29 -6.39
CA GLU A 73 -5.25 10.41 -5.97
C GLU A 73 -6.13 9.99 -4.79
N ARG A 74 -6.72 8.79 -4.84
CA ARG A 74 -7.54 8.26 -3.74
C ARG A 74 -6.71 7.90 -2.52
N MET A 75 -5.51 7.36 -2.68
CA MET A 75 -4.62 7.01 -1.57
C MET A 75 -4.18 8.26 -0.79
N ALA A 76 -3.86 9.35 -1.50
CA ALA A 76 -3.39 10.61 -0.93
C ALA A 76 -4.50 11.67 -0.77
N ALA A 77 -5.77 11.29 -0.89
CA ALA A 77 -6.89 12.23 -0.77
C ALA A 77 -7.00 12.78 0.67
N ASP A 78 -7.30 14.07 0.81
CA ASP A 78 -7.58 14.69 2.09
C ASP A 78 -9.00 14.38 2.58
N PRO A 79 -9.26 14.36 3.90
CA PRO A 79 -10.62 14.23 4.43
C PRO A 79 -11.59 15.28 3.84
N ALA A 80 -12.84 14.86 3.64
CA ALA A 80 -13.91 15.69 3.06
C ALA A 80 -13.73 16.08 1.57
N THR A 81 -12.94 15.32 0.81
CA THR A 81 -12.97 15.32 -0.65
C THR A 81 -13.77 14.13 -1.19
N ASP A 82 -14.16 14.18 -2.48
CA ASP A 82 -14.91 13.10 -3.13
C ASP A 82 -14.05 11.84 -3.32
N GLU A 83 -12.74 12.01 -3.45
CA GLU A 83 -11.76 10.92 -3.60
C GLU A 83 -11.44 10.23 -2.26
N TYR A 84 -11.74 10.89 -1.14
CA TYR A 84 -11.48 10.36 0.19
C TYR A 84 -12.40 9.19 0.52
N GLY A 85 -11.81 8.10 0.99
CA GLY A 85 -12.58 6.96 1.44
C GLY A 85 -11.70 5.89 2.06
N ARG A 86 -12.14 4.64 1.93
CA ARG A 86 -11.51 3.50 2.58
C ARG A 86 -10.01 3.37 2.29
N LEU A 87 -9.63 3.55 1.03
CA LEU A 87 -8.22 3.47 0.61
C LEU A 87 -7.37 4.55 1.31
N SER A 88 -7.89 5.78 1.35
CA SER A 88 -7.27 6.92 2.05
C SER A 88 -7.09 6.60 3.53
N VAL A 89 -8.17 6.17 4.20
CA VAL A 89 -8.14 5.83 5.64
C VAL A 89 -7.15 4.69 5.92
N SER A 90 -7.20 3.60 5.16
CA SER A 90 -6.32 2.45 5.39
C SER A 90 -4.84 2.79 5.15
N ALA A 91 -4.52 3.59 4.14
CA ALA A 91 -3.14 4.01 3.90
C ALA A 91 -2.66 5.04 4.92
N GLN A 92 -3.49 6.04 5.21
CA GLN A 92 -3.17 7.16 6.11
C GLN A 92 -3.19 6.81 7.60
N HIS A 93 -3.70 5.63 7.92
CA HIS A 93 -3.50 4.99 9.21
C HIS A 93 -2.01 4.79 9.51
N TYR A 94 -1.22 4.38 8.51
CA TYR A 94 0.20 4.05 8.68
C TYR A 94 1.15 5.21 8.38
N ALA A 95 0.76 6.14 7.50
CA ALA A 95 1.67 7.15 6.97
C ALA A 95 0.96 8.39 6.41
N ASP A 96 1.61 9.54 6.46
CA ASP A 96 1.19 10.69 5.65
C ASP A 96 1.45 10.39 4.17
N ALA A 97 0.40 10.41 3.34
CA ALA A 97 0.47 10.11 1.91
C ALA A 97 0.34 11.38 1.06
N GLU A 98 1.27 11.59 0.13
CA GLU A 98 1.37 12.80 -0.67
C GLU A 98 1.57 12.47 -2.16
N LEU A 99 0.82 13.14 -3.04
CA LEU A 99 1.10 13.13 -4.49
C LEU A 99 2.32 14.00 -4.78
N VAL A 100 3.40 13.37 -5.24
CA VAL A 100 4.65 14.06 -5.57
C VAL A 100 4.64 14.53 -7.02
N GLU A 101 4.20 13.68 -7.94
CA GLU A 101 4.27 13.96 -9.38
C GLU A 101 3.24 13.15 -10.16
N HIS A 102 2.63 13.76 -11.18
CA HIS A 102 1.86 13.05 -12.20
C HIS A 102 2.78 12.64 -13.35
N VAL A 103 2.72 11.38 -13.76
CA VAL A 103 3.55 10.84 -14.84
C VAL A 103 2.66 10.47 -16.03
N PRO A 104 2.85 11.12 -17.20
CA PRO A 104 2.04 10.82 -18.37
C PRO A 104 2.33 9.41 -18.88
N SER A 105 1.30 8.72 -19.38
CA SER A 105 1.44 7.38 -19.95
C SER A 105 2.53 7.28 -21.04
N ALA A 106 2.78 8.35 -21.79
CA ALA A 106 3.80 8.42 -22.82
C ALA A 106 5.25 8.26 -22.29
N ALA A 107 5.48 8.35 -20.98
CA ALA A 107 6.78 8.12 -20.35
C ALA A 107 7.17 6.63 -20.26
N PHE A 108 6.25 5.71 -20.58
CA PHE A 108 6.44 4.27 -20.41
C PHE A 108 6.52 3.52 -21.74
N SER A 109 7.21 2.38 -21.73
CA SER A 109 7.28 1.44 -22.85
C SER A 109 7.06 0.00 -22.37
N PRO A 110 6.00 -0.71 -22.80
CA PRO A 110 4.90 -0.20 -23.64
C PRO A 110 4.06 0.85 -22.89
N GLN A 111 3.45 1.77 -23.64
CA GLN A 111 2.60 2.82 -23.08
C GLN A 111 1.33 2.21 -22.44
N PRO A 112 1.04 2.47 -21.15
CA PRO A 112 -0.20 2.07 -20.50
C PRO A 112 -1.39 2.88 -21.02
N ARG A 113 -2.60 2.41 -20.73
CA ARG A 113 -3.85 3.08 -21.13
C ARG A 113 -4.22 4.30 -20.29
N VAL A 114 -3.58 4.43 -19.12
CA VAL A 114 -3.87 5.46 -18.13
C VAL A 114 -2.57 6.09 -17.66
N ASP A 115 -2.66 7.33 -17.21
CA ASP A 115 -1.55 8.03 -16.58
C ASP A 115 -1.25 7.44 -15.20
N SER A 116 -0.04 7.69 -14.72
CA SER A 116 0.44 7.30 -13.40
C SER A 116 0.60 8.51 -12.51
N ALA A 117 0.80 8.27 -11.22
CA ALA A 117 1.34 9.27 -10.31
C ALA A 117 2.24 8.61 -9.26
N VAL A 118 3.21 9.38 -8.80
CA VAL A 118 4.14 9.00 -7.73
C VAL A 118 3.57 9.48 -6.41
N VAL A 119 3.39 8.55 -5.47
CA VAL A 119 3.00 8.83 -4.09
C VAL A 119 4.22 8.65 -3.19
N ARG A 120 4.47 9.63 -2.34
CA ARG A 120 5.39 9.50 -1.20
C ARG A 120 4.58 9.22 0.06
N THR A 121 5.01 8.25 0.85
CA THR A 121 4.47 8.02 2.18
C THR A 121 5.54 8.25 3.24
N THR A 122 5.19 9.00 4.29
CA THR A 122 6.04 9.24 5.46
C THR A 122 5.40 8.58 6.67
N PRO A 123 6.05 7.59 7.31
CA PRO A 123 5.47 6.90 8.46
C PRO A 123 5.05 7.88 9.54
N ARG A 124 3.87 7.67 10.10
CA ARG A 124 3.33 8.47 11.20
C ARG A 124 2.61 7.56 12.18
N ASP A 125 2.44 8.05 13.41
CA ASP A 125 1.46 7.46 14.32
C ASP A 125 0.13 8.24 14.19
N PRO A 126 -1.01 7.53 14.13
CA PRO A 126 -2.31 8.18 14.08
C PRO A 126 -2.59 8.96 15.36
N GLU A 127 -3.38 10.05 15.26
CA GLU A 127 -3.82 10.85 16.42
C GLU A 127 -4.93 10.16 17.23
N TYR A 128 -5.17 8.88 16.97
CA TYR A 128 -6.19 8.04 17.59
C TYR A 128 -5.58 6.70 17.96
N GLU A 129 -6.09 6.09 19.02
CA GLU A 129 -5.68 4.76 19.45
C GLU A 129 -6.55 3.70 18.79
N VAL A 130 -5.92 2.61 18.35
CA VAL A 130 -6.60 1.45 17.78
C VAL A 130 -6.22 0.22 18.60
N GLU A 131 -7.18 -0.31 19.35
CA GLU A 131 -6.94 -1.47 20.22
C GLU A 131 -6.67 -2.76 19.42
N ASN A 132 -7.37 -2.92 18.30
CA ASN A 132 -7.21 -4.05 17.38
C ASN A 132 -7.13 -3.53 15.94
N GLU A 133 -5.90 -3.48 15.41
CA GLU A 133 -5.60 -2.95 14.07
C GLU A 133 -6.25 -3.79 12.97
N GLU A 134 -6.26 -5.12 13.12
CA GLU A 134 -6.88 -6.04 12.17
C GLU A 134 -8.38 -5.77 12.06
N PHE A 135 -9.09 -5.70 13.20
CA PHE A 135 -10.50 -5.36 13.23
C PHE A 135 -10.79 -3.98 12.63
N PHE A 136 -9.96 -2.97 12.96
CA PHE A 136 -10.12 -1.63 12.43
C PHE A 136 -10.03 -1.61 10.91
N LEU A 137 -9.00 -2.25 10.35
CA LEU A 137 -8.81 -2.29 8.90
C LEU A 137 -9.88 -3.14 8.20
N ASP A 138 -10.30 -4.25 8.80
CA ASP A 138 -11.43 -5.06 8.30
C ASP A 138 -12.71 -4.24 8.27
N PHE A 139 -12.97 -3.48 9.34
CA PHE A 139 -14.13 -2.61 9.46
C PHE A 139 -14.13 -1.48 8.42
N VAL A 140 -13.02 -0.77 8.29
CA VAL A 140 -12.83 0.25 7.24
C VAL A 140 -13.02 -0.36 5.86
N ASN A 141 -12.64 -1.63 5.69
CA ASN A 141 -12.75 -2.36 4.44
C ASN A 141 -14.10 -3.05 4.21
N ILE A 142 -15.12 -2.77 5.01
CA ILE A 142 -16.50 -3.14 4.71
C ILE A 142 -16.98 -2.33 3.49
N ARG A 143 -17.61 -3.02 2.53
CA ARG A 143 -18.41 -2.33 1.50
C ARG A 143 -19.83 -2.29 2.02
N PRO A 144 -20.26 -1.17 2.63
CA PRO A 144 -21.67 -1.04 2.97
C PRO A 144 -22.52 -1.16 1.70
N ASP A 145 -23.60 -1.93 1.76
CA ASP A 145 -24.65 -1.86 0.75
C ASP A 145 -25.24 -0.43 0.71
N HIS A 146 -25.89 -0.06 -0.40
CA HIS A 146 -26.36 1.31 -0.71
C HIS A 146 -27.26 1.98 0.36
N ASP A 147 -27.71 1.27 1.40
CA ASP A 147 -28.59 1.74 2.49
C ASP A 147 -27.92 1.73 3.89
N PHE A 148 -26.61 1.90 3.95
CA PHE A 148 -25.89 1.88 5.24
C PHE A 148 -25.96 3.24 5.95
N ASP A 149 -26.88 3.34 6.91
CA ASP A 149 -27.03 4.50 7.78
C ASP A 149 -26.24 4.37 9.09
N ALA A 150 -26.27 5.41 9.94
CA ALA A 150 -25.57 5.41 11.23
C ALA A 150 -26.08 4.32 12.19
N THR A 151 -27.31 3.83 12.01
CA THR A 151 -27.91 2.76 12.80
C THR A 151 -27.34 1.41 12.39
N GLY A 152 -27.21 1.17 11.07
CA GLY A 152 -26.55 0.00 10.50
C GLY A 152 -25.07 -0.09 10.88
N LEU A 153 -24.38 1.06 10.89
CA LEU A 153 -22.99 1.15 11.34
C LEU A 153 -22.81 0.65 12.78
N LYS A 154 -23.66 1.11 13.71
CA LYS A 154 -23.58 0.70 15.11
C LYS A 154 -23.86 -0.80 15.28
N GLY A 155 -24.87 -1.33 14.59
CA GLY A 155 -25.20 -2.75 14.64
C GLY A 155 -24.11 -3.66 14.09
N GLU A 156 -23.45 -3.26 13.00
CA GLU A 156 -22.35 -4.03 12.40
C GLU A 156 -21.08 -4.00 13.29
N ILE A 157 -20.79 -2.87 13.93
CA ILE A 157 -19.70 -2.77 14.93
C ILE A 157 -19.96 -3.73 16.09
N GLU A 158 -21.15 -3.67 16.71
CA GLU A 158 -21.49 -4.52 17.86
C GLU A 158 -21.45 -6.01 17.51
N LYS A 159 -21.99 -6.39 16.34
CA LYS A 159 -21.96 -7.76 15.84
C LYS A 159 -20.54 -8.27 15.69
N ARG A 160 -19.66 -7.55 14.97
CA ARG A 160 -18.30 -8.04 14.72
C ARG A 160 -17.41 -7.96 15.95
N ALA A 161 -17.56 -6.97 16.82
CA ALA A 161 -16.86 -6.93 18.10
C ALA A 161 -17.19 -8.19 18.94
N SER A 162 -18.43 -8.69 18.87
CA SER A 162 -18.83 -9.94 19.53
C SER A 162 -18.25 -11.21 18.88
N GLU A 163 -17.99 -11.19 17.56
CA GLU A 163 -17.38 -12.29 16.82
C GLU A 163 -15.85 -12.34 17.05
N SER A 164 -15.20 -11.16 17.07
CA SER A 164 -13.76 -10.99 17.37
C SER A 164 -13.41 -11.25 18.85
N GLY A 165 -14.35 -11.04 19.77
CA GLY A 165 -14.16 -11.23 21.22
C GLY A 165 -14.25 -12.68 21.74
N SER A 166 -14.33 -13.68 20.86
CA SER A 166 -14.46 -15.10 21.23
C SER A 166 -13.14 -15.86 21.43
N GLY A 167 -12.00 -15.17 21.40
CA GLY A 167 -10.68 -15.76 21.59
C GLY A 167 -9.73 -14.89 22.40
N GLU A 168 -9.98 -14.73 23.70
CA GLU A 168 -8.99 -14.72 24.80
C GLU A 168 -9.67 -14.32 26.12
N GLY A 169 -10.32 -15.31 26.74
CA GLY A 169 -10.66 -15.29 28.15
C GLY A 169 -9.65 -16.09 28.93
N LEU A 170 -8.76 -15.38 29.64
CA LEU A 170 -8.20 -15.73 30.96
C LEU A 170 -7.81 -17.20 31.22
N ALA A 171 -6.50 -17.48 31.11
CA ALA A 171 -5.73 -18.26 32.08
C ALA A 171 -4.24 -17.94 31.96
#